data_AF-A0A6A6MQH1-F1
#
_entry.id   AF-A0A6A6MQH1-F1
#
_cell.length_a   1.000
_cell.length_b   1.000
_cell.length_c   1.000
_cell.angle_alpha   90.00
_cell.angle_beta   90.00
_cell.angle_gamma   90.00
#
_symmetry.space_group_name_H-M   'P 1'
#
loop_
_entity.id
_entity.type
_entity.pdbx_description
1 polymer ?
#
loop_
_entity_poly.entity_id
_entity_poly.type
_entity_poly.pdbx_seq_one_letter_code
_entity_poly.pdbx_strand_id
1 'polypeptide(L)'
;MAADHQGKKTKGRQKIEMKKIENEDDRLITFSKRRSGIYRKLVNSSLLQEPEANAESTTHPLVEAHRQIRIEELNQQHNELIRQLDAVKEKGKQLKQRLRGIERKGWWDTPIEELNVQEMIQMEAACEDISNELDQQAQGQDF
;
A
#
# COMPACT_ATOMS: atom_id res chain seq x y z
N MET A 1 -38.26 -36.80 22.63
CA MET A 1 -36.90 -36.36 23.02
C MET A 1 -36.10 -36.20 21.74
N ALA A 2 -35.80 -34.96 21.33
CA ALA A 2 -35.02 -34.68 20.13
C ALA A 2 -33.52 -34.68 20.48
N ALA A 3 -32.73 -35.49 19.78
CA ALA A 3 -31.29 -35.61 19.99
C ALA A 3 -30.55 -34.45 19.29
N ASP A 4 -29.95 -33.57 20.10
CA ASP A 4 -29.06 -32.48 19.68
C ASP A 4 -27.82 -33.05 18.99
N HIS A 5 -27.71 -32.88 17.66
CA HIS A 5 -26.54 -33.27 16.88
C HIS A 5 -25.57 -32.09 16.80
N GLN A 6 -24.71 -31.93 17.79
CA GLN A 6 -23.58 -31.00 17.73
C GLN A 6 -22.47 -31.56 16.82
N GLY A 7 -22.65 -31.47 15.50
CA GLY A 7 -21.62 -31.78 14.51
C GLY A 7 -20.52 -30.71 14.46
N LYS A 8 -19.27 -31.12 14.21
CA LYS A 8 -18.15 -30.17 14.00
C LYS A 8 -18.40 -29.31 12.76
N LYS A 9 -18.30 -27.97 12.91
CA LYS A 9 -18.59 -27.00 11.84
C LYS A 9 -17.60 -27.07 10.67
N THR A 10 -16.35 -27.52 10.89
CA THR A 10 -15.32 -27.60 9.84
C THR A 10 -14.44 -28.83 10.01
N LYS A 11 -13.76 -29.23 8.92
CA LYS A 11 -12.78 -30.34 8.91
C LYS A 11 -11.47 -30.02 9.66
N GLY A 12 -11.32 -28.79 10.18
CA GLY A 12 -10.11 -28.36 10.87
C GLY A 12 -8.89 -28.23 9.94
N ARG A 13 -7.69 -28.14 10.54
CA ARG A 13 -6.43 -28.03 9.80
C ARG A 13 -6.07 -29.37 9.18
N GLN A 14 -6.08 -29.46 7.86
CA GLN A 14 -5.63 -30.63 7.12
C GLN A 14 -4.18 -30.46 6.63
N LYS A 15 -3.44 -31.55 6.55
CA LYS A 15 -2.06 -31.56 6.04
C LYS A 15 -2.10 -31.36 4.53
N ILE A 16 -1.19 -30.53 4.01
CA ILE A 16 -1.00 -30.32 2.57
C ILE A 16 0.45 -30.61 2.19
N GLU A 17 0.69 -30.97 0.94
CA GLU A 17 2.03 -31.17 0.40
C GLU A 17 2.79 -29.83 0.28
N MET A 18 4.11 -29.89 0.43
CA MET A 18 5.00 -28.73 0.28
C MET A 18 5.38 -28.51 -1.19
N LYS A 19 4.37 -28.20 -1.99
CA LYS A 19 4.49 -27.81 -3.40
C LYS A 19 3.66 -26.56 -3.68
N LYS A 20 3.73 -26.02 -4.90
CA LYS A 20 2.92 -24.87 -5.30
C LYS A 20 1.43 -25.23 -5.17
N ILE A 21 0.68 -24.33 -4.52
CA ILE A 21 -0.78 -24.42 -4.48
C ILE A 21 -1.30 -23.83 -5.79
N GLU A 22 -1.90 -24.68 -6.62
CA GLU A 22 -2.35 -24.26 -7.96
C GLU A 22 -3.56 -23.33 -7.91
N ASN A 23 -4.54 -23.64 -7.04
CA ASN A 23 -5.68 -22.75 -6.80
C ASN A 23 -5.20 -21.40 -6.25
N GLU A 24 -5.55 -20.32 -6.94
CA GLU A 24 -5.06 -18.98 -6.65
C GLU A 24 -5.56 -18.41 -5.32
N ASP A 25 -6.86 -18.53 -5.06
CA ASP A 25 -7.47 -18.04 -3.82
C ASP A 25 -6.87 -18.74 -2.59
N ASP A 26 -6.74 -20.07 -2.66
CA ASP A 26 -6.12 -20.86 -1.60
C ASP A 26 -4.64 -20.50 -1.41
N ARG A 27 -3.92 -20.22 -2.50
CA ARG A 27 -2.52 -19.77 -2.47
C ARG A 27 -2.40 -18.42 -1.79
N LEU A 28 -3.25 -17.44 -2.13
CA LEU A 28 -3.26 -16.09 -1.53
C LEU A 28 -3.63 -16.12 -0.05
N ILE A 29 -4.65 -16.88 0.32
CA ILE A 29 -5.06 -17.09 1.72
C ILE A 29 -3.93 -17.75 2.51
N THR A 30 -3.32 -18.80 1.95
CA THR A 30 -2.21 -19.52 2.59
C THR A 30 -1.00 -18.62 2.79
N PHE A 31 -0.61 -17.86 1.76
CA PHE A 31 0.46 -16.88 1.85
C PHE A 31 0.21 -15.88 2.99
N SER A 32 -0.97 -15.28 3.01
CA SER A 32 -1.34 -14.27 4.01
C SER A 32 -1.28 -14.82 5.44
N LYS A 33 -1.84 -16.01 5.67
CA LYS A 33 -1.83 -16.69 6.98
C LYS A 33 -0.42 -17.12 7.39
N ARG A 34 0.36 -17.71 6.48
CA ARG A 34 1.75 -18.14 6.76
C ARG A 34 2.64 -16.94 7.05
N ARG A 35 2.56 -15.87 6.25
CA ARG A 35 3.30 -14.62 6.46
C ARG A 35 3.02 -14.03 7.83
N SER A 36 1.74 -13.92 8.20
CA SER A 36 1.35 -13.44 9.54
C SER A 36 1.90 -14.31 10.67
N GLY A 37 1.80 -15.63 10.52
CA GLY A 37 2.36 -16.58 11.51
C GLY A 37 3.88 -16.49 11.65
N ILE A 38 4.61 -16.34 10.53
CA ILE A 38 6.07 -16.17 10.53
C ILE A 38 6.44 -14.84 11.18
N TYR A 39 5.80 -13.74 10.78
CA TYR A 39 6.06 -12.42 11.36
C TYR A 39 5.85 -12.43 12.87
N ARG A 40 4.73 -12.98 13.35
CA ARG A 40 4.46 -13.12 14.79
C ARG A 40 5.52 -13.96 15.49
N LYS A 41 5.97 -15.06 14.87
CA LYS A 41 7.05 -15.88 15.42
C LYS A 41 8.38 -15.11 15.49
N LEU A 42 8.73 -14.35 14.47
CA LEU A 42 9.96 -13.54 14.45
C LEU A 42 9.90 -12.46 15.53
N VAL A 43 8.78 -11.73 15.61
CA VAL A 43 8.53 -10.70 16.64
C VAL A 43 8.57 -11.31 18.04
N ASN A 44 7.89 -12.42 18.28
CA ASN A 44 7.92 -13.08 19.57
C ASN A 44 9.29 -13.70 19.88
N SER A 45 10.03 -14.20 18.88
CA SER A 45 11.40 -14.70 19.08
C SER A 45 12.39 -13.59 19.40
N SER A 46 12.14 -12.36 18.95
CA SER A 46 12.93 -11.19 19.34
C SER A 46 12.47 -10.57 20.67
N LEU A 47 11.23 -10.84 21.11
CA LEU A 47 10.69 -10.42 22.40
C LEU A 47 10.83 -11.46 23.53
N LEU A 48 11.09 -12.74 23.22
CA LEU A 48 11.30 -13.82 24.20
C LEU A 48 12.78 -14.03 24.55
N GLN A 49 13.65 -13.12 24.14
CA GLN A 49 15.00 -13.05 24.68
C GLN A 49 14.96 -12.20 25.96
N GLU A 50 14.34 -12.74 27.00
CA GLU A 50 14.78 -12.43 28.36
C GLU A 50 16.23 -12.94 28.47
N PRO A 51 17.15 -12.15 29.05
CA PRO A 51 18.57 -12.38 28.88
C PRO A 51 19.01 -13.58 29.71
N GLU A 52 19.19 -14.73 29.06
CA GLU A 52 20.27 -15.62 29.46
C GLU A 52 21.55 -14.79 29.32
N ALA A 53 22.06 -14.35 30.46
CA ALA A 53 23.33 -13.66 30.56
C ALA A 53 24.36 -14.43 29.74
N ASN A 54 25.08 -13.70 28.88
CA ASN A 54 26.21 -14.15 28.05
C ASN A 54 25.92 -14.42 26.55
N ALA A 55 25.60 -13.35 25.83
CA ALA A 55 26.15 -13.11 24.49
C ALA A 55 25.97 -11.63 24.18
N GLU A 56 27.01 -10.83 24.44
CA GLU A 56 27.15 -9.53 23.80
C GLU A 56 26.98 -9.74 22.29
N SER A 57 26.05 -9.00 21.69
CA SER A 57 25.93 -8.90 20.25
C SER A 57 27.33 -8.72 19.68
N THR A 58 27.80 -9.68 18.87
CA THR A 58 29.13 -9.67 18.22
C THR A 58 29.19 -8.61 17.11
N THR A 59 28.46 -7.51 17.26
CA THR A 59 28.37 -6.38 16.35
C THR A 59 28.78 -5.15 17.12
N HIS A 60 29.88 -4.53 16.66
CA HIS A 60 30.49 -3.37 17.27
C HIS A 60 29.43 -2.26 17.47
N PRO A 61 29.37 -1.58 18.63
CA PRO A 61 28.36 -0.55 18.95
C PRO A 61 28.17 0.51 17.85
N LEU A 62 29.25 0.86 17.15
CA LEU A 62 29.22 1.76 15.99
C LEU A 62 28.38 1.23 14.81
N VAL A 63 28.45 -0.07 14.53
CA VAL A 63 27.68 -0.71 13.45
C VAL A 63 26.20 -0.73 13.81
N GLU A 64 25.86 -0.96 15.08
CA GLU A 64 24.47 -0.91 15.54
C GLU A 64 23.91 0.52 15.52
N ALA A 65 24.74 1.52 15.90
CA ALA A 65 24.37 2.93 15.79
C ALA A 65 24.10 3.34 14.32
N HIS A 66 24.97 2.95 13.39
CA HIS A 66 24.75 3.20 11.97
C HIS A 66 23.48 2.54 11.43
N ARG A 67 23.22 1.29 11.84
CA ARG A 67 21.98 0.59 11.48
C ARG A 67 20.75 1.34 11.99
N GLN A 68 20.79 1.81 13.24
CA GLN A 68 19.67 2.52 13.85
C GLN A 68 19.40 3.86 13.17
N ILE A 69 20.45 4.66 12.90
CA ILE A 69 20.35 5.92 12.16
C ILE A 69 19.73 5.68 10.78
N ARG A 70 20.16 4.63 10.08
CA ARG A 70 19.63 4.30 8.75
C ARG A 70 18.16 3.87 8.79
N ILE A 71 17.76 3.11 9.82
CA ILE A 71 16.35 2.74 10.02
C ILE A 71 15.51 3.99 10.29
N GLU A 72 16.00 4.90 11.12
CA GLU A 72 15.31 6.13 11.46
C GLU A 72 15.14 7.05 10.25
N GLU A 73 16.19 7.22 9.45
CA GLU A 73 16.17 7.97 8.19
C GLU A 73 15.12 7.40 7.23
N LEU A 74 15.12 6.08 7.01
CA LEU A 74 14.14 5.42 6.14
C LEU A 74 12.71 5.58 6.65
N ASN A 75 12.50 5.51 7.97
CA ASN A 75 11.19 5.74 8.57
C ASN A 75 10.72 7.19 8.39
N GLN A 76 11.61 8.17 8.51
CA GLN A 76 11.30 9.58 8.25
C GLN A 76 10.87 9.77 6.79
N GLN A 77 11.61 9.22 5.82
CA GLN A 77 11.26 9.26 4.40
C GLN A 77 9.90 8.60 4.13
N HIS A 78 9.65 7.44 4.74
CA HIS A 78 8.38 6.73 4.59
C HIS A 78 7.19 7.55 5.11
N ASN A 79 7.32 8.13 6.29
CA ASN A 79 6.28 8.98 6.88
C ASN A 79 6.01 10.23 6.04
N GLU A 80 7.04 10.83 5.46
CA GLU A 80 6.89 11.98 4.58
C GLU A 80 6.14 11.62 3.29
N LEU A 81 6.49 10.49 2.66
CA LEU A 81 5.76 10.01 1.48
C LEU A 81 4.29 9.69 1.79
N ILE A 82 3.99 9.16 2.97
CA ILE A 82 2.60 8.94 3.41
C ILE A 82 1.86 10.28 3.51
N ARG A 83 2.46 11.30 4.14
CA ARG A 83 1.85 12.63 4.26
C ARG A 83 1.54 13.24 2.90
N GLN A 84 2.49 13.16 1.97
CA GLN A 84 2.30 13.67 0.60
C GLN A 84 1.17 12.92 -0.12
N LEU A 85 1.13 11.60 0.00
CA LEU A 85 0.06 10.78 -0.59
C LEU A 85 -1.31 11.15 -0.02
N ASP A 86 -1.41 11.32 1.30
CA ASP A 86 -2.67 11.69 1.96
C ASP A 86 -3.11 13.11 1.59
N ALA A 87 -2.18 14.06 1.45
CA ALA A 87 -2.47 15.40 0.95
C ALA A 87 -3.03 15.37 -0.47
N VAL A 88 -2.43 14.58 -1.37
CA VAL A 88 -2.93 14.41 -2.76
C VAL A 88 -4.30 13.74 -2.77
N LYS A 89 -4.51 12.69 -1.97
CA LYS A 89 -5.83 12.04 -1.84
C LYS A 89 -6.89 13.01 -1.34
N GLU A 90 -6.57 13.86 -0.37
CA GLU A 90 -7.50 14.83 0.18
C GLU A 90 -7.86 15.92 -0.84
N LYS A 91 -6.87 16.43 -1.61
CA LYS A 91 -7.13 17.30 -2.77
C LYS A 91 -8.07 16.62 -3.78
N GLY A 92 -7.86 15.33 -4.06
CA GLY A 92 -8.72 14.55 -4.94
C GLY A 92 -10.17 14.40 -4.43
N LYS A 93 -10.37 14.20 -3.12
CA LYS A 93 -11.71 14.19 -2.52
C LYS A 93 -12.38 15.55 -2.60
N GLN A 94 -11.66 16.63 -2.31
CA GLN A 94 -12.17 18.01 -2.40
C GLN A 94 -12.60 18.34 -3.83
N LEU A 95 -11.79 17.95 -4.83
CA LEU A 95 -12.14 18.13 -6.23
C LEU A 95 -13.40 17.34 -6.59
N LYS A 96 -13.46 16.05 -6.27
CA LYS A 96 -14.68 15.23 -6.49
C LYS A 96 -15.90 15.85 -5.81
N GLN A 97 -15.76 16.38 -4.59
CA GLN A 97 -16.84 17.05 -3.89
C GLN A 97 -17.32 18.32 -4.61
N ARG A 98 -16.41 19.16 -5.10
CA ARG A 98 -16.76 20.37 -5.87
C ARG A 98 -17.46 20.03 -7.20
N LEU A 99 -17.09 18.90 -7.80
CA LEU A 99 -17.66 18.43 -9.06
C LEU A 99 -18.99 17.67 -8.87
N ARG A 100 -19.42 17.37 -7.63
CA ARG A 100 -20.72 16.70 -7.38
C ARG A 100 -21.87 17.60 -7.86
N GLY A 101 -22.55 17.16 -8.92
CA GLY A 101 -23.70 17.86 -9.51
C GLY A 101 -23.39 18.62 -10.80
N ILE A 102 -22.13 18.67 -11.23
CA ILE A 102 -21.78 19.10 -12.58
C ILE A 102 -22.05 17.91 -13.52
N GLU A 103 -23.18 17.93 -14.22
CA GLU A 103 -23.62 16.87 -15.17
C GLU A 103 -22.71 16.70 -16.40
N ARG A 104 -21.72 17.57 -16.58
CA ARG A 104 -20.71 17.37 -17.63
C ARG A 104 -19.74 16.27 -17.18
N LYS A 105 -19.97 15.05 -17.64
CA LYS A 105 -18.93 14.00 -17.72
C LYS A 105 -17.79 14.62 -18.54
N GLY A 106 -16.73 15.07 -17.85
CA GLY A 106 -15.56 15.65 -18.51
C GLY A 106 -14.85 14.59 -19.34
N TRP A 107 -14.11 14.99 -20.35
CA TRP A 107 -13.33 14.07 -21.18
C TRP A 107 -12.35 13.21 -20.34
N TRP A 108 -11.90 13.72 -19.18
CA TRP A 108 -11.06 12.99 -18.23
C TRP A 108 -11.78 11.83 -17.49
N ASP A 109 -13.12 11.72 -17.60
CA ASP A 109 -13.93 10.62 -17.05
C ASP A 109 -14.38 9.62 -18.14
N THR A 110 -14.02 9.84 -19.40
CA THR A 110 -14.31 8.93 -20.51
C THR A 110 -13.12 8.00 -20.73
N PRO A 111 -13.31 6.67 -20.71
CA PRO A 111 -12.26 5.72 -21.07
C PRO A 111 -11.67 6.06 -22.43
N ILE A 112 -10.35 5.92 -22.57
CA ILE A 112 -9.65 6.31 -23.82
C ILE A 112 -10.15 5.50 -25.02
N GLU A 113 -10.66 4.29 -24.77
CA GLU A 113 -11.25 3.39 -25.76
C GLU A 113 -12.59 3.90 -26.33
N GLU A 114 -13.25 4.82 -25.63
CA GLU A 114 -14.53 5.43 -26.04
C GLU A 114 -14.34 6.77 -26.77
N LEU A 115 -13.11 7.29 -26.86
CA LEU A 115 -12.80 8.56 -27.53
C LEU A 115 -12.49 8.36 -29.02
N ASN A 116 -13.03 9.23 -29.86
CA ASN A 116 -12.66 9.26 -31.28
C ASN A 116 -11.37 10.07 -31.51
N VAL A 117 -10.76 9.92 -32.69
CA VAL A 117 -9.47 10.57 -33.04
C VAL A 117 -9.52 12.10 -32.87
N GLN A 118 -10.64 12.73 -33.22
CA GLN A 118 -10.80 14.18 -33.10
C GLN A 118 -10.87 14.62 -31.63
N GLU A 119 -11.58 13.87 -30.79
CA GLU A 119 -11.63 14.09 -29.34
C GLU A 119 -10.25 13.88 -28.70
N MET A 120 -9.47 12.94 -29.22
CA MET A 120 -8.10 12.67 -28.74
C MET A 120 -7.13 13.82 -29.07
N ILE A 121 -7.22 14.40 -30.27
CA ILE A 121 -6.44 15.60 -30.65
C ILE A 121 -6.83 16.81 -29.79
N GLN A 122 -8.13 16.97 -29.52
CA GLN A 122 -8.61 18.04 -28.64
C GLN A 122 -8.13 17.85 -27.19
N MET A 123 -8.03 16.60 -26.73
CA MET A 123 -7.47 16.26 -25.43
C MET A 123 -5.98 16.60 -25.36
N GLU A 124 -5.20 16.25 -26.39
CA GLU A 124 -3.77 16.59 -26.45
C GLU A 124 -3.55 18.11 -26.36
N ALA A 125 -4.28 18.89 -27.15
CA ALA A 125 -4.21 20.35 -27.11
C ALA A 125 -4.58 20.93 -25.74
N ALA A 126 -5.66 20.43 -25.12
CA ALA A 126 -6.09 20.89 -23.80
C ALA A 126 -5.09 20.54 -22.69
N CYS A 127 -4.43 19.38 -22.78
CA CYS A 127 -3.35 18.99 -21.86
C CYS A 127 -2.11 19.90 -22.03
N GLU A 128 -1.76 20.25 -23.27
CA GLU A 128 -0.65 21.16 -23.57
C GLU A 128 -0.93 22.56 -23.01
N ASP A 129 -2.15 23.07 -23.18
CA ASP A 129 -2.58 24.35 -22.60
C ASP A 129 -2.45 24.37 -21.06
N ILE A 130 -2.93 23.31 -20.39
CA ILE A 130 -2.82 23.19 -18.92
C ILE A 130 -1.35 23.08 -18.49
N SER A 131 -0.52 22.33 -19.22
CA SER A 131 0.91 22.23 -18.92
C SER A 131 1.58 23.60 -18.99
N ASN A 132 1.31 24.36 -20.06
CA ASN A 132 1.84 25.70 -20.25
C ASN A 132 1.38 26.67 -19.15
N GLU A 133 0.14 26.55 -18.68
CA GLU A 133 -0.38 27.39 -17.60
C GLU A 133 0.24 27.05 -16.23
N LEU A 134 0.48 25.77 -15.95
CA LEU A 134 1.19 25.33 -14.75
C LEU A 134 2.64 25.81 -14.72
N ASP A 135 3.33 25.76 -15.87
CA ASP A 135 4.71 26.25 -16.00
C ASP A 135 4.79 27.77 -15.75
N GLN A 136 3.80 28.53 -16.23
CA GLN A 136 3.69 29.98 -15.95
C GLN A 136 3.42 30.27 -14.47
N GLN A 137 2.56 29.48 -13.82
CA GLN A 137 2.31 29.61 -12.38
C GLN A 137 3.54 29.27 -11.54
N ALA A 138 4.33 28.28 -11.96
CA ALA A 138 5.58 27.93 -11.28
C ALA A 138 6.64 29.04 -11.39
N GLN A 139 6.70 29.75 -12.52
CA GLN A 139 7.62 30.89 -12.72
C GLN A 139 7.17 32.17 -11.99
N GLY A 140 5.87 32.30 -11.66
CA GLY A 140 5.32 33.47 -10.96
C GLY A 140 5.38 33.41 -9.43
N GLN A 141 5.96 32.35 -8.84
CA GLN A 141 6.01 32.12 -7.39
C GLN A 141 7.40 32.28 -6.75
N ASP A 142 8.37 32.86 -7.43
CA ASP A 142 9.63 33.30 -6.82
C ASP A 142 9.50 34.77 -6.35
N PHE A 143 9.35 34.97 -5.03
CA PHE A 143 9.62 36.23 -4.31
C PHE A 143 10.45 35.94 -3.06
#